data_AF-A0A5J6XVK5-F1
#
_entry.id   AF-A0A5J6XVK5-F1
#
_cell.length_a   1.000
_cell.length_b   1.000
_cell.length_c   1.000
_cell.angle_alpha   90.00
_cell.angle_beta   90.00
_cell.angle_gamma   90.00
#
_symmetry.space_group_name_H-M   'P 1'
#
loop_
_entity.id
_entity.type
_entity.pdbx_description
1 polymer ?
#
loop_
_entity_poly.entity_id
_entity_poly.type
_entity_poly.pdbx_seq_one_letter_code
_entity_poly.pdbx_strand_id
1 'polypeptide(L)' 'MTDVQMKEKLTETTEAMNKFIGPMHASLKFELHEDLNEYYVTVVDDATGNVLREIPPKKMLDMYAAMVENMALFVDRKV' A
#
# COMPACT_ATOMS: atom_id res chain seq x y z
N MET A 1 10.41 14.57 9.42
CA MET A 1 10.10 13.18 9.03
C MET A 1 11.30 12.69 8.24
N THR A 2 12.03 11.70 8.76
CA THR A 2 13.21 11.12 8.08
C THR A 2 12.75 10.04 7.08
N ASP A 3 13.47 9.86 5.97
CA ASP A 3 13.18 8.91 4.89
C ASP A 3 12.94 7.47 5.37
N VAL A 4 13.53 7.10 6.51
CA VAL A 4 13.38 5.79 7.16
C VAL A 4 11.93 5.57 7.63
N GLN A 5 11.32 6.56 8.28
CA GLN A 5 9.95 6.43 8.81
C GLN A 5 8.91 6.34 7.70
N MET A 6 9.17 6.99 6.56
CA MET A 6 8.31 6.95 5.39
C MET A 6 8.33 5.54 4.77
N LYS A 7 9.50 4.93 4.64
CA LYS A 7 9.63 3.55 4.14
C LYS A 7 8.93 2.54 5.03
N GLU A 8 9.16 2.59 6.34
CA GLU A 8 8.52 1.65 7.27
C GLU A 8 6.98 1.74 7.21
N LYS A 9 6.44 2.96 7.22
CA LYS A 9 4.99 3.18 7.12
C LYS A 9 4.41 2.70 5.79
N LEU A 10 5.13 2.92 4.69
CA LEU A 10 4.72 2.46 3.37
C LEU A 10 4.78 0.93 3.25
N THR A 11 5.81 0.29 3.83
CA THR A 11 5.90 -1.17 3.90
C THR A 11 4.73 -1.76 4.67
N GLU A 12 4.47 -1.26 5.89
CA GLU A 12 3.36 -1.76 6.73
C GLU A 12 2.00 -1.57 6.04
N THR A 13 1.81 -0.41 5.41
CA THR A 13 0.61 -0.11 4.60
C THR A 13 0.47 -1.10 3.44
N THR A 14 1.56 -1.33 2.70
CA THR A 14 1.59 -2.23 1.55
C THR A 14 1.28 -3.66 1.96
N GLU A 15 1.80 -4.12 3.10
CA GLU A 15 1.50 -5.44 3.65
C GLU A 15 0.04 -5.60 4.08
N ALA A 16 -0.52 -4.60 4.76
CA ALA A 16 -1.92 -4.60 5.17
C ALA A 16 -2.85 -4.63 3.94
N MET A 17 -2.54 -3.82 2.93
CA MET A 17 -3.27 -3.81 1.68
C MET A 17 -3.11 -5.13 0.92
N ASN A 18 -1.90 -5.71 0.84
CA ASN A 18 -1.65 -7.02 0.22
C ASN A 18 -2.50 -8.13 0.83
N LYS A 19 -2.69 -8.14 2.15
CA LYS A 19 -3.62 -9.08 2.80
C LYS A 19 -5.07 -8.87 2.38
N PHE A 20 -5.45 -7.63 2.06
CA PHE A 20 -6.80 -7.28 1.63
C PHE A 20 -7.04 -7.62 0.15
N ILE A 21 -6.08 -7.36 -0.73
CA ILE A 21 -6.20 -7.58 -2.18
C ILE A 21 -5.73 -8.97 -2.64
N GLY A 22 -5.01 -9.72 -1.81
CA GLY A 22 -4.55 -11.08 -2.12
C GLY A 22 -5.67 -12.05 -2.55
N PRO A 23 -6.88 -12.04 -1.95
CA PRO A 23 -8.02 -12.81 -2.44
C PRO A 23 -8.51 -12.42 -3.85
N MET A 24 -8.14 -11.23 -4.33
CA MET A 24 -8.48 -10.74 -5.68
C MET A 24 -7.40 -11.08 -6.72
N HIS A 25 -6.42 -11.93 -6.38
CA HIS A 25 -5.26 -12.25 -7.23
C HIS A 25 -4.45 -11.01 -7.65
N ALA A 26 -4.35 -10.04 -6.76
CA ALA A 26 -3.54 -8.85 -6.99
C ALA A 26 -2.62 -8.59 -5.79
N SER A 27 -1.43 -8.10 -6.08
CA SER A 27 -0.43 -7.72 -5.09
C SER A 27 0.11 -6.31 -5.37
N LEU A 28 0.38 -5.55 -4.32
CA LEU A 28 1.05 -4.26 -4.35
C LEU A 28 2.55 -4.45 -4.20
N LYS A 29 3.31 -3.84 -5.11
CA LYS A 29 4.77 -3.80 -5.13
C LYS A 29 5.24 -2.36 -4.99
N PHE A 30 6.24 -2.18 -4.14
CA PHE A 30 6.87 -0.88 -3.94
C PHE A 30 8.04 -0.74 -4.92
N GLU A 31 7.96 0.23 -5.83
CA GLU A 31 8.97 0.44 -6.87
C GLU A 31 9.49 1.89 -6.83
N LEU A 32 10.76 2.09 -7.22
CA LEU A 32 11.37 3.40 -7.35
C LEU A 32 11.35 3.80 -8.82
N HIS A 33 10.80 4.97 -9.13
CA HIS A 33 10.80 5.46 -10.50
C HIS A 33 12.11 6.19 -10.73
N GLU A 34 13.01 5.63 -11.55
CA GLU A 34 14.34 6.21 -11.75
C GLU A 34 14.28 7.59 -12.42
N ASP A 35 13.35 7.81 -13.36
CA ASP A 35 13.21 9.11 -14.05
C ASP A 35 12.61 10.24 -13.18
N LEU A 36 11.69 9.90 -12.28
CA LEU A 36 11.04 10.86 -11.38
C LEU A 36 11.78 10.98 -10.05
N ASN A 37 12.72 10.07 -9.78
CA ASN A 37 13.40 9.92 -8.49
C ASN A 37 12.43 9.85 -7.30
N GLU A 38 11.25 9.27 -7.52
CA GLU A 38 10.16 9.15 -6.54
C GLU A 38 9.74 7.69 -6.36
N TYR A 39 9.42 7.34 -5.12
CA TYR A 39 8.91 6.01 -4.77
C TYR A 39 7.40 5.92 -5.04
N TYR A 40 6.95 4.86 -5.69
CA TYR A 40 5.54 4.62 -6.01
C TYR A 40 5.16 3.17 -5.76
N VAL A 41 3.86 2.87 -5.76
CA VAL A 41 3.35 1.52 -5.54
C VAL A 41 2.59 1.04 -6.76
N THR A 42 2.97 -0.11 -7.31
CA THR A 42 2.30 -0.75 -8.44
C THR A 42 1.41 -1.87 -7.94
N VAL A 43 0.18 -1.94 -8.44
CA VAL A 43 -0.70 -3.09 -8.26
C VAL A 43 -0.41 -4.02 -9.43
N VAL A 44 0.10 -5.20 -9.15
CA VAL A 44 0.33 -6.26 -10.12
C VAL A 44 -0.72 -7.36 -9.98
N ASP A 45 -1.13 -7.92 -11.11
CA ASP A 45 -1.91 -9.15 -11.15
C ASP A 45 -0.99 -10.34 -10.83
N ASP A 46 -1.35 -11.16 -9.86
CA ASP A 46 -0.53 -12.31 -9.45
C ASP A 46 -0.63 -13.48 -10.43
N ALA A 47 -1.70 -13.55 -11.25
CA ALA A 47 -1.87 -14.59 -12.25
C ALA A 47 -1.07 -14.31 -13.52
N THR A 48 -0.98 -13.05 -13.95
CA THR A 48 -0.26 -12.69 -15.20
C THR A 48 1.03 -11.91 -14.97
N GLY A 49 1.27 -11.38 -13.77
CA GLY A 49 2.40 -10.50 -13.46
C GLY A 49 2.31 -9.11 -14.07
N ASN A 50 1.14 -8.71 -14.60
CA ASN A 50 0.98 -7.43 -15.28
C ASN A 50 0.67 -6.31 -14.28
N VAL A 51 1.28 -5.14 -14.47
CA VAL A 51 0.92 -3.94 -13.70
C VAL A 51 -0.48 -3.48 -14.11
N LEU A 52 -1.44 -3.63 -13.19
CA LEU A 52 -2.82 -3.20 -13.37
C LEU A 52 -2.96 -1.70 -13.16
N ARG A 53 -2.28 -1.14 -12.15
CA ARG A 53 -2.35 0.28 -11.80
C ARG A 53 -1.11 0.76 -11.06
N GLU A 54 -0.79 2.03 -11.23
CA GLU A 54 0.24 2.74 -10.45
C GLU A 54 -0.45 3.71 -9.49
N ILE A 55 -0.05 3.64 -8.21
CA ILE A 55 -0.59 4.47 -7.15
C ILE A 55 0.56 5.31 -6.58
N PRO A 56 0.49 6.65 -6.72
CA PRO A 56 1.52 7.53 -6.14
C PRO A 56 1.48 7.45 -4.60
N PRO A 57 2.61 7.67 -3.93
CA PRO A 57 2.78 7.42 -2.48
C PRO A 57 1.84 8.26 -1.63
N LYS A 58 1.54 9.50 -2.06
CA LYS A 58 0.57 10.37 -1.39
C LYS A 58 -0.84 9.77 -1.34
N LYS A 59 -1.28 9.18 -2.45
CA LYS A 59 -2.62 8.59 -2.59
C LYS A 59 -2.75 7.29 -1.80
N MET A 60 -1.66 6.53 -1.64
CA MET A 60 -1.59 5.38 -0.74
C MET A 60 -1.78 5.80 0.73
N LEU A 61 -1.13 6.90 1.15
CA LEU A 61 -1.29 7.41 2.52
C LEU A 61 -2.72 7.84 2.82
N ASP A 62 -3.39 8.48 1.87
CA ASP A 62 -4.81 8.85 2.01
C ASP A 62 -5.71 7.61 2.12
N MET A 63 -5.43 6.57 1.31
CA MET A 63 -6.17 5.31 1.34
C MET A 63 -5.94 4.51 2.62
N TYR A 64 -4.71 4.49 3.14
CA TYR A 64 -4.39 3.90 4.45
C TYR A 64 -5.08 4.67 5.58
N ALA A 65 -5.09 6.01 5.55
CA ALA A 65 -5.79 6.79 6.56
C ALA A 65 -7.28 6.44 6.61
N ALA A 66 -7.95 6.35 5.46
CA ALA A 66 -9.34 5.92 5.36
C ALA A 66 -9.56 4.46 5.81
N MET A 67 -8.62 3.57 5.51
CA MET A 67 -8.67 2.18 5.95
C MET A 67 -8.49 2.06 7.46
N VAL A 68 -7.57 2.81 8.06
CA VAL A 68 -7.30 2.83 9.50
C VAL A 68 -8.46 3.47 10.26
N GLU A 69 -9.06 4.56 9.79
CA GLU A 69 -10.27 5.12 10.40
C GLU A 69 -11.41 4.10 10.41
N ASN A 70 -11.61 3.39 9.30
CA ASN A 70 -12.63 2.34 9.22
C ASN A 70 -12.27 1.12 10.10
N MET A 71 -11.00 0.71 10.14
CA MET A 71 -10.53 -0.40 10.99
C MET A 71 -10.52 -0.03 12.47
N ALA A 72 -10.34 1.23 12.86
CA ALA A 72 -10.38 1.66 14.25
C ALA A 72 -11.73 1.30 14.90
N LEU A 73 -12.84 1.41 14.14
CA LEU A 73 -14.16 0.95 14.57
C LEU A 73 -14.26 -0.58 14.75
N PHE A 74 -13.47 -1.36 14.00
CA PHE A 74 -13.42 -2.82 14.13
C PHE A 74 -12.43 -3.31 15.21
N VAL A 75 -11.34 -2.57 15.45
CA VAL A 75 -10.28 -2.91 16.42
C VAL A 75 -10.66 -2.56 17.86
N ASP A 76 -11.62 -1.64 18.07
CA ASP A 76 -12.15 -1.29 19.40
C ASP A 76 -12.90 -2.45 20.11
N ARG A 77 -12.97 -3.62 19.48
CA ARG A 77 -13.54 -4.84 20.06
C ARG A 77 -12.44 -5.81 20.52
N LYS A 78 -11.41 -5.32 21.22
CA LYS A 78 -10.45 -6.17 21.95
C LYS A 78 -9.83 -5.42 23.14
N VAL A 79 -10.65 -5.18 24.16
CA VAL A 79 -10.23 -5.16 25.58
C VAL A 79 -10.92 -6.32 26.27
#